data_AF-A0A7C6E0S7-F1
#
_entry.id   AF-A0A7C6E0S7-F1
#
_cell.length_a   1.000
_cell.length_b   1.000
_cell.length_c   1.000
_cell.angle_alpha   90.00
_cell.angle_beta   90.00
_cell.angle_gamma   90.00
#
_symmetry.space_group_name_H-M   'P 1'
#
loop_
_entity.id
_entity.type
_entity.pdbx_description
1 polymer ?
#
loop_
_entity_poly.entity_id
_entity_poly.type
_entity_poly.pdbx_seq_one_letter_code
_entity_poly.pdbx_strand_id
1 'polypeptide(L)' 'MGFTGPVRFSIPGDMFSEKFARFTDALMKFVEYSNVGGNRTAGFGVVKYLPKDDD' A
#
# COMPACT_ATOMS: atom_id res chain seq x y z
N MET A 1 -19.14 -2.48 -8.35
CA MET A 1 -18.45 -1.17 -8.33
C MET A 1 -17.26 -1.28 -7.40
N GLY A 2 -16.08 -0.80 -7.82
CA GLY A 2 -14.84 -0.82 -7.03
C GLY A 2 -14.00 0.41 -7.30
N PHE A 3 -13.00 0.67 -6.49
CA PHE A 3 -12.11 1.83 -6.66
C PHE A 3 -10.99 1.53 -7.67
N THR A 4 -10.68 2.51 -8.52
CA THR A 4 -9.51 2.52 -9.39
C THR A 4 -8.92 3.92 -9.43
N GLY A 5 -7.63 4.05 -9.13
CA GLY A 5 -6.93 5.33 -9.17
C GLY A 5 -5.72 5.37 -8.24
N PRO A 6 -4.89 6.41 -8.34
CA PRO A 6 -3.79 6.62 -7.41
C PRO A 6 -4.32 7.08 -6.05
N VAL A 7 -3.66 6.65 -4.98
CA VAL A 7 -3.90 7.14 -3.61
C VAL A 7 -2.56 7.44 -2.96
N ARG A 8 -2.47 8.60 -2.30
CA ARG A 8 -1.30 8.99 -1.52
C ARG A 8 -1.65 8.98 -0.05
N PHE A 9 -0.89 8.23 0.74
CA PHE A 9 -1.00 8.20 2.19
C PHE A 9 0.18 8.92 2.84
N SER A 10 -0.06 9.58 3.95
CA SER A 10 0.96 10.15 4.83
C SER A 10 0.59 9.83 6.28
N ILE A 11 1.56 9.38 7.07
CA ILE A 11 1.36 9.13 8.50
C ILE A 11 1.71 10.42 9.25
N PRO A 12 0.78 11.03 9.99
CA PRO A 12 1.06 12.18 10.85
C PRO A 12 2.18 11.87 11.85
N GLY A 13 3.05 12.85 12.13
CA GLY A 13 4.24 12.63 12.97
C GLY A 13 3.94 12.20 14.41
N ASP A 14 2.82 12.65 14.97
CA ASP A 14 2.30 12.27 16.28
C ASP A 14 1.75 10.83 16.32
N MET A 15 1.39 10.27 15.17
CA MET A 15 0.98 8.87 15.00
C MET A 15 2.11 7.98 14.45
N PHE A 16 3.28 8.56 14.14
CA PHE A 16 4.38 7.84 13.56
C PHE A 16 5.01 6.91 14.60
N SER A 17 5.14 5.64 14.21
CA SER A 17 5.91 4.65 14.94
C SER A 17 6.81 3.95 13.95
N GLU A 18 8.12 4.03 14.16
CA GLU A 18 9.10 3.43 13.26
C GLU A 18 8.84 1.92 13.06
N LYS A 19 8.46 1.22 14.13
CA LYS A 19 8.09 -0.19 14.09
C LYS A 19 6.96 -0.44 13.09
N PHE A 20 5.86 0.31 13.20
CA PHE A 20 4.71 0.14 12.32
C PHE A 20 5.00 0.63 10.90
N ALA A 21 5.77 1.72 10.74
CA ALA A 21 6.18 2.21 9.43
C ALA A 21 6.97 1.15 8.63
N ARG A 22 7.91 0.45 9.28
CA ARG A 22 8.65 -0.67 8.66
C ARG A 22 7.72 -1.82 8.23
N PHE A 23 6.76 -2.20 9.07
CA PHE A 23 5.78 -3.23 8.71
C PHE A 23 4.86 -2.79 7.56
N THR A 24 4.39 -1.55 7.59
CA THR A 24 3.54 -0.98 6.54
C THR A 24 4.27 -0.95 5.21
N ASP A 25 5.53 -0.48 5.16
CA ASP A 25 6.33 -0.49 3.93
C ASP A 25 6.52 -1.92 3.39
N ALA A 26 6.84 -2.89 4.25
CA ALA A 26 6.96 -4.29 3.84
C ALA A 26 5.65 -4.87 3.26
N LEU A 27 4.51 -4.55 3.88
CA LEU A 27 3.19 -4.96 3.38
C LEU A 27 2.85 -4.28 2.04
N MET A 28 3.22 -3.00 1.88
CA MET A 28 3.01 -2.27 0.63
C MET A 28 3.88 -2.82 -0.50
N LYS A 29 5.10 -3.29 -0.23
CA LYS A 29 5.90 -4.04 -1.21
C LYS A 29 5.28 -5.39 -1.55
N PHE A 30 4.72 -6.08 -0.56
CA PHE A 30 4.07 -7.38 -0.77
C PHE A 30 2.76 -7.28 -1.56
N VAL A 31 2.07 -6.14 -1.53
CA VAL A 31 0.77 -5.97 -2.21
C VAL A 31 0.88 -6.08 -3.73
N GLU A 32 2.04 -5.77 -4.32
CA GLU A 32 2.28 -5.90 -5.76
C GLU A 32 2.20 -7.35 -6.24
N TYR A 33 2.45 -8.32 -5.36
CA TYR A 33 2.35 -9.75 -5.64
C TYR A 33 1.03 -10.34 -5.18
N SER A 34 0.52 -9.86 -4.05
CA SER A 34 -0.60 -10.49 -3.36
C SER A 34 -1.96 -9.91 -3.74
N ASN A 35 -2.00 -8.74 -4.38
CA ASN A 35 -3.19 -7.91 -4.59
C ASN A 35 -3.90 -7.52 -3.27
N VAL A 36 -4.88 -6.62 -3.33
CA VAL A 36 -5.64 -6.14 -2.16
C VAL A 36 -7.13 -6.45 -2.27
N GLY A 37 -7.79 -6.71 -1.13
CA GLY A 37 -9.24 -6.90 -1.07
C GLY A 37 -9.74 -8.29 -1.52
N GLY A 38 -11.03 -8.35 -1.91
CA GLY A 38 -11.69 -9.59 -2.34
C GLY A 38 -11.45 -9.92 -3.81
N ASN A 39 -11.72 -11.17 -4.21
CA ASN A 39 -11.66 -11.64 -5.60
C ASN A 39 -10.30 -11.41 -6.31
N ARG A 40 -9.20 -11.50 -5.56
CA ARG A 40 -7.82 -11.34 -6.05
C ARG A 40 -7.45 -12.37 -7.12
N THR A 41 -7.99 -13.59 -7.01
CA THR A 41 -7.81 -14.66 -8.02
C THR A 41 -8.53 -14.37 -9.34
N ALA A 42 -9.53 -13.47 -9.33
CA ALA A 42 -10.20 -12.99 -10.54
C ALA A 42 -9.53 -11.73 -11.12
N GLY A 43 -8.35 -11.34 -10.61
CA GLY A 43 -7.58 -10.18 -11.10
C GLY A 43 -8.02 -8.83 -10.52
N PHE A 44 -8.80 -8.81 -9.44
CA PHE A 44 -9.16 -7.55 -8.76
C PHE A 44 -8.13 -7.12 -7.72
N GLY A 45 -8.07 -5.81 -7.48
CA GLY A 45 -7.22 -5.22 -6.45
C GLY A 45 -5.73 -5.26 -6.79
N VAL A 46 -5.39 -5.22 -8.08
CA VAL A 46 -4.01 -5.09 -8.53
C VAL A 46 -3.51 -3.68 -8.19
N VAL A 47 -2.33 -3.60 -7.59
CA VAL A 47 -1.75 -2.34 -7.10
C VAL A 47 -0.30 -2.26 -7.58
N LYS A 48 0.14 -1.04 -7.87
CA LYS A 48 1.56 -0.69 -8.04
C LYS A 48 1.97 0.17 -6.85
N TYR A 49 3.02 -0.23 -6.14
CA TYR A 49 3.52 0.55 -5.00
C TYR A 49 4.55 1.58 -5.46
N LEU A 50 4.34 2.82 -5.04
CA LEU A 50 5.23 3.95 -5.35
C LEU A 50 5.71 4.53 -4.01
N PRO A 51 6.86 4.07 -3.47
CA PRO A 51 7.47 4.72 -2.33
C PRO A 51 7.82 6.17 -2.69
N LYS A 52 7.81 7.06 -1.68
CA LYS A 52 8.27 8.43 -1.90
C LYS A 52 9.79 8.37 -2.12
N ASP A 53 10.27 8.95 -3.21
CA ASP A 53 11.70 9.10 -3.45
C ASP A 53 12.33 10.00 -2.36
N ASP A 54 13.46 9.56 -1.81
CA ASP A 54 14.29 10.33 -0.87
C ASP A 54 15.14 11.34 -1.67
N ASP A 55 14.53 12.45 -2.08
CA ASP A 55 15.23 13.68 -2.54
C ASP A 55 15.50 14.64 -1.36
#